data_AF-A0A553FRN5-F1
#
_entry.id   AF-A0A553FRN5-F1
#
_cell.length_a   1.000
_cell.length_b   1.000
_cell.length_c   1.000
_cell.angle_alpha   90.00
_cell.angle_beta   90.00
_cell.angle_gamma   90.00
#
_symmetry.space_group_name_H-M   'P 1'
#
loop_
_entity.id
_entity.type
_entity.pdbx_description
1 polymer ?
#
loop_
_entity_poly.entity_id
_entity_poly.type
_entity_poly.pdbx_seq_one_letter_code
_entity_poly.pdbx_strand_id
1 'polypeptide(L)'
;MIKQPQPPGFKDHSFEFSFKVAADEAMVWQWLNDTRTFTDTQVWPWKVEFYSPEPDKIPNGFYESVLTNHSGPFVNFAGELTTIKENKYRDLQYLYGSYAISFRWIRPYRLEFSTEQTGELTEITGKLSTYVKPYLYNPWNSAQKIFWGRFKRWATRSVRKLNKKQQA
;
A
#
# COMPACT_ATOMS: atom_id res chain seq x y z
N MET A 1 -17.47 -8.57 3.18
CA MET A 1 -17.19 -9.90 2.59
C MET A 1 -15.70 -10.10 2.57
N ILE A 2 -15.18 -11.26 3.01
CA ILE A 2 -13.74 -11.56 2.92
C ILE A 2 -13.38 -11.77 1.45
N LYS A 3 -12.54 -10.90 0.87
CA LYS A 3 -12.17 -10.97 -0.56
C LYS A 3 -11.06 -12.01 -0.85
N GLN A 4 -10.23 -12.33 0.14
CA GLN A 4 -9.18 -13.34 0.09
C GLN A 4 -9.35 -14.28 1.31
N PRO A 5 -9.86 -15.51 1.13
CA PRO A 5 -10.04 -16.47 2.22
C PRO A 5 -8.70 -17.08 2.66
N GLN A 6 -8.60 -17.43 3.95
CA GLN A 6 -7.42 -18.12 4.48
C GLN A 6 -7.31 -19.55 3.91
N PRO A 7 -6.21 -19.91 3.24
CA PRO A 7 -6.03 -21.26 2.75
C PRO A 7 -5.62 -22.25 3.86
N PRO A 8 -5.89 -23.56 3.69
CA PRO A 8 -5.46 -24.58 4.64
C PRO A 8 -3.95 -24.58 4.91
N GLY A 9 -3.60 -24.66 6.20
CA GLY A 9 -2.20 -24.68 6.65
C GLY A 9 -1.44 -23.39 6.43
N PHE A 10 -2.12 -22.28 6.11
CA PHE A 10 -1.59 -20.93 6.27
C PHE A 10 -2.03 -20.38 7.63
N LYS A 11 -1.37 -19.34 8.08
CA LYS A 11 -1.71 -18.62 9.30
C LYS A 11 -1.74 -17.13 9.02
N ASP A 12 -2.58 -16.43 9.77
CA ASP A 12 -2.59 -14.97 9.79
C ASP A 12 -1.25 -14.45 10.33
N HIS A 13 -0.68 -13.50 9.60
CA HIS A 13 0.53 -12.79 9.94
C HIS A 13 0.41 -11.34 9.48
N SER A 14 0.60 -10.41 10.40
CA SER A 14 0.58 -8.98 10.11
C SER A 14 1.96 -8.35 10.32
N PHE A 15 2.32 -7.44 9.42
CA PHE A 15 3.51 -6.60 9.53
C PHE A 15 3.09 -5.14 9.61
N GLU A 16 3.49 -4.48 10.70
CA GLU A 16 3.22 -3.06 10.94
C GLU A 16 4.51 -2.25 10.81
N PHE A 17 4.40 -1.05 10.28
CA PHE A 17 5.48 -0.08 10.22
C PHE A 17 4.93 1.33 10.46
N SER A 18 5.73 2.18 11.08
CA SER A 18 5.45 3.61 11.14
C SER A 18 6.71 4.44 10.95
N PHE A 19 6.53 5.66 10.44
CA PHE A 19 7.59 6.65 10.37
C PHE A 19 7.02 8.06 10.23
N LYS A 20 7.82 9.04 10.65
CA LYS A 20 7.44 10.46 10.62
C LYS A 20 8.06 11.19 9.44
N VAL A 21 7.32 12.15 8.89
CA VAL A 21 7.73 13.04 7.79
C VAL A 21 7.46 14.48 8.20
N ALA A 22 8.39 15.40 7.91
CA ALA A 22 8.24 16.83 8.21
C ALA A 22 7.43 17.53 7.11
N ALA A 23 6.10 17.44 7.23
CA ALA A 23 5.10 18.10 6.39
C ALA A 23 3.77 18.11 7.12
N ASP A 24 2.79 18.83 6.57
CA ASP A 24 1.41 18.74 7.02
C ASP A 24 0.75 17.42 6.57
N GLU A 25 -0.24 17.00 7.36
CA GLU A 25 -0.94 15.74 7.14
C GLU A 25 -1.68 15.69 5.80
N ALA A 26 -2.26 16.81 5.35
CA ALA A 26 -2.99 16.87 4.09
C ALA A 26 -2.07 16.64 2.88
N MET A 27 -0.85 17.18 2.90
CA MET A 27 0.16 16.99 1.88
C MET A 27 0.68 15.55 1.87
N VAL A 28 0.94 14.99 3.05
CA VAL A 28 1.33 13.57 3.17
C VAL A 28 0.22 12.67 2.64
N TRP A 29 -1.03 12.97 2.98
CA TRP A 29 -2.20 12.25 2.52
C TRP A 29 -2.39 12.36 1.01
N GLN A 30 -2.24 13.56 0.45
CA GLN A 30 -2.28 13.81 -0.99
C GLN A 30 -1.20 12.99 -1.71
N TRP A 31 0.02 12.97 -1.19
CA TRP A 31 1.11 12.16 -1.75
C TRP A 31 0.79 10.65 -1.69
N LEU A 32 0.24 10.16 -0.57
CA LEU A 32 -0.19 8.77 -0.42
C LEU A 32 -1.33 8.37 -1.37
N ASN A 33 -2.16 9.33 -1.80
CA ASN A 33 -3.30 9.13 -2.70
C ASN A 33 -3.07 9.69 -4.11
N ASP A 34 -1.83 9.94 -4.50
CA ASP A 34 -1.48 10.21 -5.90
C ASP A 34 -1.11 8.89 -6.56
N THR A 35 -1.81 8.49 -7.62
CA THR A 35 -1.51 7.23 -8.33
C THR A 35 -0.11 7.23 -8.93
N ARG A 36 0.40 8.41 -9.33
CA ARG A 36 1.75 8.58 -9.89
C ARG A 36 2.84 8.22 -8.90
N THR A 37 2.56 8.36 -7.61
CA THR A 37 3.43 7.85 -6.54
C THR A 37 3.74 6.38 -6.81
N PHE A 38 2.73 5.57 -7.14
CA PHE A 38 2.90 4.13 -7.34
C PHE A 38 3.19 3.73 -8.79
N THR A 39 2.77 4.47 -9.81
CA THR A 39 2.96 4.08 -11.22
C THR A 39 4.30 4.52 -11.79
N ASP A 40 4.74 5.76 -11.54
CA ASP A 40 5.86 6.37 -12.28
C ASP A 40 7.23 5.87 -11.81
N THR A 41 7.27 5.22 -10.65
CA THR A 41 8.50 4.72 -10.03
C THR A 41 8.74 3.24 -10.28
N GLN A 42 7.84 2.56 -11.00
CA GLN A 42 7.99 1.14 -11.30
C GLN A 42 9.08 0.91 -12.35
N VAL A 43 9.94 -0.04 -12.06
CA VAL A 43 10.95 -0.53 -13.00
C VAL A 43 10.39 -1.72 -13.76
N TRP A 44 10.71 -1.85 -15.04
CA TRP A 44 10.32 -3.03 -15.83
C TRP A 44 10.87 -4.33 -15.18
N PRO A 45 10.12 -5.44 -15.15
CA PRO A 45 8.77 -5.66 -15.71
C PRO A 45 7.61 -5.48 -14.70
N TRP A 46 7.80 -4.75 -13.60
CA TRP A 46 6.72 -4.48 -12.64
C TRP A 46 5.78 -3.37 -13.14
N LYS A 47 4.50 -3.50 -12.82
CA LYS A 47 3.46 -2.53 -13.20
C LYS A 47 2.47 -2.34 -12.04
N VAL A 48 2.00 -1.11 -11.91
CA VAL A 48 0.87 -0.77 -11.05
C VAL A 48 -0.22 -0.15 -11.89
N GLU A 49 -1.45 -0.60 -11.68
CA GLU A 49 -2.63 -0.10 -12.37
C GLU A 49 -3.71 0.25 -11.36
N PHE A 50 -4.46 1.30 -11.68
CA PHE A 50 -5.68 1.70 -11.00
C PHE A 50 -6.78 1.71 -12.04
N TYR A 51 -7.95 1.16 -11.71
CA TYR A 51 -9.08 1.07 -12.60
C TYR A 51 -10.38 1.31 -11.84
N SER A 52 -11.15 2.29 -12.29
CA SER A 52 -12.52 2.48 -11.83
C SER A 52 -13.47 1.55 -12.56
N PRO A 53 -14.31 0.77 -11.86
CA PRO A 53 -15.37 0.02 -12.51
C PRO A 53 -16.48 0.94 -13.05
N GLU A 54 -16.54 2.20 -12.64
CA GLU A 54 -17.52 3.18 -13.12
C GLU A 54 -16.97 3.91 -14.36
N PRO A 55 -17.60 3.77 -15.55
CA PRO A 55 -17.10 4.34 -16.80
C PRO A 55 -16.89 5.86 -16.75
N ASP A 56 -17.71 6.55 -15.97
CA ASP A 56 -17.73 8.02 -15.89
C ASP A 56 -16.78 8.59 -14.83
N LYS A 57 -16.19 7.76 -13.96
CA LYS A 57 -15.23 8.22 -12.95
C LYS A 57 -13.80 8.08 -13.46
N ILE A 58 -13.41 9.02 -14.30
CA ILE A 58 -12.02 9.30 -14.67
C ILE A 58 -11.59 10.57 -13.93
N PRO A 59 -10.45 10.60 -13.21
CA PRO A 59 -9.35 9.63 -13.27
C PRO A 59 -9.53 8.40 -12.36
N ASN A 60 -8.79 7.33 -12.69
CA ASN A 60 -8.59 6.17 -11.82
C ASN A 60 -7.75 6.60 -10.60
N GLY A 61 -8.39 7.24 -9.62
CA GLY A 61 -7.76 7.80 -8.42
C GLY A 61 -7.90 6.90 -7.19
N PHE A 62 -7.84 7.50 -6.01
CA PHE A 62 -8.09 6.81 -4.74
C PHE A 62 -9.47 7.17 -4.19
N TYR A 63 -10.47 6.37 -4.52
CA TYR A 63 -11.81 6.38 -3.93
C TYR A 63 -12.29 4.93 -3.78
N GLU A 64 -13.38 4.75 -3.04
CA GLU A 64 -13.93 3.42 -2.79
C GLU A 64 -14.34 2.72 -4.10
N SER A 65 -14.22 1.40 -4.12
CA SER A 65 -14.45 0.51 -5.26
C SER A 65 -13.44 0.59 -6.41
N VAL A 66 -12.43 1.47 -6.35
CA VAL A 66 -11.33 1.43 -7.33
C VAL A 66 -10.55 0.13 -7.17
N LEU A 67 -10.36 -0.55 -8.30
CA LEU A 67 -9.52 -1.73 -8.42
C LEU A 67 -8.07 -1.30 -8.60
N THR A 68 -7.17 -2.01 -7.92
CA THR A 68 -5.72 -1.81 -8.05
C THR A 68 -5.08 -3.13 -8.39
N ASN A 69 -4.01 -3.10 -9.18
CA ASN A 69 -3.20 -4.29 -9.41
C ASN A 69 -1.72 -3.93 -9.43
N HIS A 70 -0.95 -4.46 -8.47
CA HIS A 70 0.51 -4.44 -8.54
C HIS A 70 0.98 -5.81 -9.02
N SER A 71 1.57 -5.87 -10.20
CA SER A 71 1.93 -7.13 -10.85
C SER A 71 3.38 -7.12 -11.33
N GLY A 72 3.94 -8.32 -11.43
CA GLY A 72 5.29 -8.53 -11.93
C GLY A 72 5.79 -9.94 -11.61
N PRO A 73 7.08 -10.21 -11.83
CA PRO A 73 7.70 -11.46 -11.44
C PRO A 73 7.42 -11.75 -9.97
N PHE A 74 6.91 -12.94 -9.71
CA PHE A 74 6.64 -13.44 -8.36
C PHE A 74 5.59 -12.65 -7.56
N VAL A 75 4.87 -11.69 -8.14
CA VAL A 75 3.87 -10.91 -7.41
C VAL A 75 2.63 -10.66 -8.25
N ASN A 76 1.47 -10.78 -7.60
CA ASN A 76 0.22 -10.26 -8.10
C ASN A 76 -0.54 -9.74 -6.87
N PHE A 77 -0.78 -8.45 -6.79
CA PHE A 77 -1.48 -7.82 -5.68
C PHE A 77 -2.67 -7.06 -6.24
N ALA A 78 -3.67 -7.83 -6.68
CA ALA A 78 -4.95 -7.33 -7.13
C ALA A 78 -5.84 -7.06 -5.91
N GLY A 79 -6.38 -5.86 -5.81
CA GLY A 79 -7.17 -5.44 -4.66
C GLY A 79 -8.20 -4.38 -5.01
N GLU A 80 -9.01 -4.04 -4.03
CA GLU A 80 -10.05 -3.02 -4.12
C GLU A 80 -9.92 -2.08 -2.93
N LEU A 81 -9.97 -0.77 -3.21
CA LEU A 81 -10.07 0.25 -2.17
C LEU A 81 -11.47 0.19 -1.55
N THR A 82 -11.54 -0.05 -0.25
CA THR A 82 -12.82 -0.35 0.42
C THR A 82 -13.31 0.79 1.30
N THR A 83 -12.46 1.30 2.18
CA THR A 83 -12.82 2.39 3.09
C THR A 83 -11.79 3.49 2.98
N ILE A 84 -12.25 4.70 2.68
CA ILE A 84 -11.39 5.89 2.65
C ILE A 84 -11.98 6.95 3.57
N LYS A 85 -11.19 7.35 4.58
CA LYS A 85 -11.48 8.50 5.44
C LYS A 85 -10.51 9.60 5.07
N GLU A 86 -11.07 10.72 4.62
CA GLU A 86 -10.29 11.87 4.14
C GLU A 86 -9.22 12.29 5.16
N ASN A 87 -8.01 12.54 4.65
CA ASN A 87 -6.82 12.92 5.43
C ASN A 87 -6.45 12.00 6.60
N LYS A 88 -6.89 10.74 6.63
CA LYS A 88 -6.70 9.92 7.84
C LYS A 88 -6.46 8.44 7.63
N TYR A 89 -7.21 7.80 6.73
CA TYR A 89 -7.20 6.35 6.66
C TYR A 89 -7.64 5.80 5.30
N ARG A 90 -6.97 4.74 4.85
CA ARG A 90 -7.33 3.99 3.64
C ARG A 90 -7.15 2.49 3.85
N ASP A 91 -8.17 1.76 3.45
CA ASP A 91 -8.19 0.29 3.39
C ASP A 91 -8.09 -0.19 1.94
N LEU A 92 -7.17 -1.12 1.69
CA LEU A 92 -7.06 -1.87 0.46
C LEU A 92 -7.23 -3.35 0.79
N GLN A 93 -8.29 -3.98 0.27
CA GLN A 93 -8.50 -5.42 0.44
C GLN A 93 -8.07 -6.17 -0.80
N TYR A 94 -7.20 -7.15 -0.62
CA TYR A 94 -6.71 -7.96 -1.72
C TYR A 94 -7.73 -9.04 -2.10
N LEU A 95 -7.82 -9.30 -3.40
CA LEU A 95 -8.67 -10.31 -4.01
C LEU A 95 -8.02 -11.69 -3.97
N TYR A 96 -8.82 -12.74 -4.24
CA TYR A 96 -8.38 -14.14 -4.23
C TYR A 96 -7.07 -14.39 -4.99
N GLY A 97 -6.92 -13.72 -6.13
CA GLY A 97 -5.77 -13.83 -7.03
C GLY A 97 -4.45 -13.29 -6.47
N SER A 98 -4.43 -12.72 -5.27
CA SER A 98 -3.26 -12.04 -4.74
C SER A 98 -2.25 -12.97 -4.07
N TYR A 99 -0.97 -12.85 -4.44
CA TYR A 99 0.13 -13.63 -3.87
C TYR A 99 1.46 -12.87 -3.91
N ALA A 100 2.34 -13.22 -2.96
CA ALA A 100 3.77 -12.95 -3.05
C ALA A 100 4.54 -14.27 -3.19
N ILE A 101 5.51 -14.28 -4.10
CA ILE A 101 6.31 -15.43 -4.55
C ILE A 101 5.49 -16.50 -5.27
N SER A 102 4.46 -17.03 -4.63
CA SER A 102 3.54 -18.02 -5.18
C SER A 102 2.26 -18.07 -4.34
N PHE A 103 1.13 -18.42 -4.97
CA PHE A 103 -0.11 -18.80 -4.28
C PHE A 103 0.07 -19.89 -3.20
N ARG A 104 1.15 -20.67 -3.28
CA ARG A 104 1.46 -21.75 -2.33
C ARG A 104 2.04 -21.23 -1.00
N TRP A 105 2.49 -19.98 -0.95
CA TRP A 105 3.41 -19.53 0.10
C TRP A 105 2.93 -18.30 0.88
N ILE A 106 2.54 -17.23 0.17
CA ILE A 106 2.16 -15.95 0.80
C ILE A 106 0.97 -15.36 0.04
N ARG A 107 -0.11 -15.05 0.77
CA ARG A 107 -1.33 -14.44 0.23
C ARG A 107 -1.70 -13.20 1.04
N PRO A 108 -1.38 -11.99 0.57
CA PRO A 108 -1.85 -10.78 1.24
C PRO A 108 -3.37 -10.70 1.11
N TYR A 109 -4.03 -10.22 2.16
CA TYR A 109 -5.48 -10.04 2.17
C TYR A 109 -5.91 -8.61 2.54
N ARG A 110 -5.03 -7.83 3.18
CA ARG A 110 -5.34 -6.43 3.52
C ARG A 110 -4.08 -5.57 3.63
N LEU A 111 -4.16 -4.33 3.16
CA LEU A 111 -3.17 -3.28 3.37
C LEU A 111 -3.88 -2.01 3.85
N GLU A 112 -3.45 -1.52 5.00
CA GLU A 112 -4.02 -0.34 5.64
C GLU A 112 -2.94 0.75 5.71
N PHE A 113 -3.36 1.99 5.48
CA PHE A 113 -2.56 3.18 5.79
C PHE A 113 -3.37 4.14 6.65
N SER A 114 -2.70 4.76 7.61
CA SER A 114 -3.24 5.89 8.36
C SER A 114 -2.20 6.98 8.54
N THR A 115 -2.68 8.21 8.73
CA THR A 115 -1.86 9.35 9.09
C THR A 115 -2.31 9.94 10.41
N GLU A 116 -1.37 10.59 11.10
CA GLU A 116 -1.63 11.38 12.29
C GLU A 116 -0.64 12.54 12.40
N GLN A 117 -1.14 13.78 12.48
CA GLN A 117 -0.29 14.95 12.73
C GLN A 117 0.18 14.98 14.20
N THR A 118 1.48 15.09 14.42
CA THR A 118 2.11 15.34 15.72
C THR A 118 3.06 16.53 15.64
N GLY A 119 2.58 17.72 16.01
CA GLY A 119 3.34 18.96 15.89
C GLY A 119 3.63 19.30 14.42
N GLU A 120 4.90 19.46 14.07
CA GLU A 120 5.35 19.73 12.68
C GLU A 120 5.59 18.46 11.84
N LEU A 121 5.33 17.28 12.41
CA LEU A 121 5.54 16.00 11.75
C LEU A 121 4.21 15.29 11.54
N THR A 122 4.03 14.64 10.40
CA THR A 122 2.98 13.64 10.20
C THR A 122 3.57 12.24 10.36
N GLU A 123 2.96 11.41 11.20
CA GLU A 123 3.25 9.99 11.26
C GLU A 123 2.43 9.24 10.20
N ILE A 124 3.10 8.41 9.40
CA ILE A 124 2.47 7.46 8.50
C ILE A 124 2.59 6.09 9.15
N THR A 125 1.46 5.45 9.39
CA THR A 125 1.39 4.06 9.87
C THR A 125 0.80 3.19 8.77
N GLY A 126 1.42 2.04 8.55
CA GLY A 126 0.89 1.05 7.62
C GLY A 126 0.88 -0.34 8.23
N LYS A 127 -0.12 -1.13 7.83
CA LYS A 127 -0.28 -2.52 8.25
C LYS A 127 -0.56 -3.39 7.05
N LEU A 128 0.30 -4.38 6.81
CA LEU A 128 0.08 -5.40 5.80
C LEU A 128 -0.31 -6.70 6.49
N SER A 129 -1.53 -7.17 6.24
CA SER A 129 -2.01 -8.45 6.75
C SER A 129 -2.01 -9.51 5.66
N THR A 130 -1.41 -10.65 6.00
CA THR A 130 -1.06 -11.72 5.06
C THR A 130 -1.33 -13.09 5.65
N TYR A 131 -1.80 -14.01 4.81
CA TYR A 131 -1.73 -15.43 5.11
C TYR A 131 -0.38 -15.96 4.66
N VAL A 132 0.38 -16.57 5.56
CA VAL A 132 1.75 -17.05 5.29
C VAL A 132 1.92 -18.48 5.78
N LYS A 133 2.76 -19.27 5.08
CA LYS A 133 3.22 -20.56 5.59
C LYS A 133 4.14 -20.36 6.80
N PRO A 134 3.98 -21.10 7.92
CA PRO A 134 4.73 -20.84 9.16
C PRO A 134 6.25 -20.75 9.00
N TYR A 135 6.85 -21.58 8.15
CA TYR A 135 8.29 -21.58 7.91
C TYR A 135 8.80 -20.35 7.12
N LEU A 136 7.91 -19.51 6.59
CA LEU A 136 8.24 -18.30 5.83
C LEU A 136 8.08 -17.00 6.61
N TYR A 137 7.63 -17.02 7.88
CA TYR A 137 7.41 -15.77 8.64
C TYR A 137 8.66 -14.89 8.73
N ASN A 138 9.81 -15.49 9.07
CA ASN A 138 11.06 -14.74 9.23
C ASN A 138 11.57 -14.19 7.89
N PRO A 139 11.67 -15.00 6.81
CA PRO A 139 11.95 -14.46 5.48
C PRO A 139 10.99 -13.34 5.06
N TRP A 140 9.69 -13.51 5.33
CA TRP A 140 8.69 -12.53 4.98
C TRP A 140 8.86 -11.23 5.74
N ASN A 141 9.05 -11.28 7.06
CA ASN A 141 9.33 -10.10 7.88
C ASN A 141 10.57 -9.35 7.42
N SER A 142 11.64 -10.06 7.06
CA SER A 142 12.86 -9.45 6.52
C SER A 142 12.59 -8.72 5.20
N ALA A 143 11.84 -9.34 4.29
CA ALA A 143 11.44 -8.70 3.03
C ALA A 143 10.58 -7.44 3.28
N GLN A 144 9.62 -7.52 4.20
CA GLN A 144 8.77 -6.39 4.60
C GLN A 144 9.60 -5.23 5.18
N LYS A 145 10.52 -5.52 6.11
CA LYS A 145 11.42 -4.49 6.68
C LYS A 145 12.23 -3.77 5.60
N ILE A 146 12.77 -4.52 4.62
CA ILE A 146 13.54 -3.94 3.52
C ILE A 146 12.64 -3.07 2.65
N PHE A 147 11.48 -3.58 2.23
CA PHE A 147 10.54 -2.86 1.38
C PHE A 147 10.04 -1.57 2.05
N TRP A 148 9.49 -1.66 3.26
CA TRP A 148 8.95 -0.49 3.97
C TRP A 148 10.04 0.48 4.45
N GLY A 149 11.26 0.00 4.70
CA GLY A 149 12.41 0.86 4.93
C GLY A 149 12.85 1.66 3.69
N ARG A 150 12.63 1.13 2.48
CA ARG A 150 12.80 1.89 1.23
C ARG A 150 11.66 2.87 1.02
N PHE A 151 10.42 2.43 1.28
CA PHE A 151 9.22 3.28 1.21
C PHE A 151 9.36 4.52 2.11
N LYS A 152 9.79 4.35 3.37
CA LYS A 152 10.11 5.47 4.28
C LYS A 152 11.04 6.50 3.64
N ARG A 153 12.21 6.05 3.15
CA ARG A 153 13.21 6.95 2.55
C ARG A 153 12.65 7.70 1.34
N TRP A 154 11.87 7.01 0.53
CA TRP A 154 11.23 7.59 -0.65
C TRP A 154 10.13 8.58 -0.28
N ALA A 155 9.28 8.27 0.70
CA ALA A 155 8.25 9.16 1.24
C ALA A 155 8.86 10.47 1.75
N THR A 156 9.87 10.38 2.62
CA THR A 156 10.57 11.55 3.16
C THR A 156 11.16 12.42 2.04
N ARG A 157 11.74 11.81 0.99
CA ARG A 157 12.32 12.56 -0.13
C ARG A 157 11.25 13.23 -1.00
N SER A 158 10.17 12.52 -1.31
CA SER A 158 9.12 12.97 -2.22
C SER A 158 8.28 14.08 -1.60
N VAL A 159 7.83 13.89 -0.36
CA VAL A 159 7.06 14.90 0.39
C VAL A 159 7.89 16.17 0.59
N ARG A 160 9.18 16.05 0.95
CA ARG A 160 10.07 17.23 1.05
C ARG A 160 10.17 18.01 -0.27
N LYS A 161 10.12 17.33 -1.41
CA LYS A 161 10.15 17.97 -2.74
C LYS A 161 8.83 18.67 -3.04
N LEU A 162 7.69 18.09 -2.64
CA LEU A 162 6.38 18.71 -2.78
C LEU A 162 6.27 19.98 -1.93
N ASN A 163 6.70 19.92 -0.66
CA ASN A 163 6.69 21.06 0.25
C ASN A 163 7.49 22.25 -0.30
N LYS A 164 8.70 22.00 -0.81
CA LYS A 164 9.53 23.03 -1.46
C LYS A 164 8.88 23.67 -2.69
N LYS A 165 8.07 22.92 -3.44
CA LYS A 165 7.41 23.41 -4.65
C LYS A 165 6.21 24.31 -4.32
N GLN A 166 5.54 24.11 -3.18
CA GLN A 166 4.43 24.97 -2.76
C GLN A 166 4.91 26.30 -2.15
N GLN A 167 6.16 26.36 -1.67
CA GLN A 167 6.77 27.55 -1.08
C GLN A 167 7.51 28.44 -2.10
N ALA A 168 7.60 28.03 -3.36
CA ALA A 168 8.27 28.74 -4.46
C ALA A 168 7.24 29.32 -5.42
#